data_AF-A0A928LJG6-F1
#
_entry.id   AF-A0A928LJG6-F1
#
_cell.length_a   1.000
_cell.length_b   1.000
_cell.length_c   1.000
_cell.angle_alpha   90.00
_cell.angle_beta   90.00
_cell.angle_gamma   90.00
#
_symmetry.space_group_name_H-M   'P 1'
#
loop_
_entity.id
_entity.type
_entity.pdbx_description
1 polymer ?
#
loop_
_entity_poly.entity_id
_entity_poly.type
_entity_poly.pdbx_seq_one_letter_code
_entity_poly.pdbx_strand_id
1 'polypeptide(L)'
;MKKLMSIFLAFMCVFVLSACSGGISGDEAKSHINGFFEKIEAEDYEAAEEFLHPKRPADLQEFFEALENENDVDFASINIEKYTGFKSSWYDSSVGGSTYSLKMKIAVSDKIIEAEIEIVKNDNGYGIYNLDIDFD
;
A
#
# COMPACT_ATOMS: atom_id res chain seq x y z
N MET A 1 38.67 -24.00 14.72
CA MET A 1 38.01 -23.54 13.48
C MET A 1 36.74 -24.32 13.13
N LYS A 2 36.69 -25.66 13.21
CA LYS A 2 35.47 -26.45 12.91
C LYS A 2 34.22 -26.10 13.75
N LYS A 3 34.38 -25.76 15.04
CA LYS A 3 33.26 -25.43 15.95
C LYS A 3 32.63 -24.04 15.71
N LEU A 4 33.38 -23.09 15.16
CA LEU A 4 32.86 -21.75 14.82
C LEU A 4 32.04 -21.78 13.53
N MET A 5 32.42 -22.65 12.60
CA MET A 5 31.74 -22.81 11.30
C MET A 5 30.33 -23.41 11.46
N SER A 6 30.11 -24.29 12.45
CA SER A 6 28.78 -24.83 12.75
C SER A 6 27.83 -23.81 13.39
N ILE A 7 28.35 -22.83 14.13
CA ILE A 7 27.56 -21.75 14.75
C ILE A 7 27.14 -20.72 13.70
N PHE A 8 28.03 -20.41 12.73
CA PHE A 8 27.72 -19.48 11.64
C PHE A 8 26.64 -20.03 10.70
N LEU A 9 26.65 -21.35 10.44
CA LEU A 9 25.64 -22.02 9.62
C LEU A 9 24.27 -22.06 10.33
N ALA A 10 24.24 -22.22 11.66
CA ALA A 10 23.01 -22.17 12.44
C ALA A 10 22.40 -20.77 12.49
N PHE A 11 23.22 -19.71 12.58
CA PHE A 11 22.74 -18.32 12.50
C PHE A 11 22.23 -17.96 11.10
N MET A 12 22.90 -18.43 10.05
CA MET A 12 22.47 -18.20 8.66
C MET A 12 21.09 -18.84 8.37
N CYS A 13 20.79 -20.02 8.92
CA CYS A 13 19.48 -20.66 8.76
C CYS A 13 18.34 -19.93 9.50
N VAL A 14 18.62 -19.17 10.57
CA VAL A 14 17.59 -18.41 11.31
C VAL A 14 17.16 -17.16 10.54
N PHE A 15 18.04 -16.55 9.74
CA PHE A 15 17.70 -15.39 8.91
C PHE A 15 16.87 -15.74 7.66
N VAL A 16 16.82 -17.02 7.24
CA VAL A 16 15.99 -17.45 6.10
C VAL A 16 14.53 -17.71 6.51
N LEU A 17 14.21 -17.68 7.80
CA LEU A 17 12.88 -17.98 8.34
C LEU A 17 12.01 -16.73 8.58
N SER A 18 12.50 -15.53 8.25
CA SER A 18 11.73 -14.29 8.39
C SER A 18 10.76 -14.02 7.24
N ALA A 19 10.79 -14.82 6.17
CA ALA A 19 9.77 -14.84 5.13
C ALA A 19 8.60 -15.77 5.51
N CYS A 20 8.13 -15.69 6.77
CA CYS A 20 6.77 -16.10 7.05
C CYS A 20 5.88 -15.03 6.42
N SER A 21 5.21 -15.34 5.31
CA SER A 21 4.16 -14.49 4.72
C SER A 21 2.99 -14.41 5.72
N GLY A 22 3.16 -13.60 6.75
CA GLY A 22 2.07 -13.18 7.62
C GLY A 22 1.10 -12.36 6.79
N GLY A 23 -0.19 -12.56 7.03
CA GLY A 23 -1.25 -11.72 6.50
C GLY A 23 -1.03 -10.26 6.87
N ILE A 24 -1.71 -9.39 6.13
CA ILE A 24 -1.66 -7.94 6.35
C ILE A 24 -2.67 -7.61 7.44
N SER A 25 -2.24 -6.95 8.51
CA SER A 25 -3.17 -6.49 9.53
C SER A 25 -3.88 -5.20 9.11
N GLY A 26 -5.04 -4.90 9.71
CA GLY A 26 -5.75 -3.66 9.42
C GLY A 26 -4.97 -2.40 9.81
N ASP A 27 -4.23 -2.44 10.91
CA ASP A 27 -3.43 -1.29 11.37
C ASP A 27 -2.19 -1.09 10.50
N GLU A 28 -1.55 -2.18 10.06
CA GLU A 28 -0.48 -2.15 9.05
C GLU A 28 -1.00 -1.53 7.74
N ALA A 29 -2.16 -1.98 7.26
CA ALA A 29 -2.75 -1.46 6.02
C ALA A 29 -3.08 0.04 6.11
N LYS A 30 -3.71 0.47 7.20
CA LYS A 30 -4.01 1.89 7.44
C LYS A 30 -2.75 2.74 7.54
N SER A 31 -1.74 2.27 8.26
CA SER A 31 -0.47 2.99 8.39
C SER A 31 0.21 3.16 7.04
N HIS A 32 0.20 2.13 6.19
CA HIS A 32 0.79 2.18 4.86
C HIS A 32 0.04 3.14 3.94
N ILE A 33 -1.30 3.10 3.96
CA ILE A 33 -2.15 4.01 3.17
C ILE A 33 -2.03 5.46 3.64
N ASN A 34 -1.99 5.71 4.94
CA ASN A 34 -1.80 7.06 5.46
C ASN A 34 -0.44 7.62 5.02
N GLY A 35 0.63 6.83 5.15
CA GLY A 35 1.96 7.24 4.68
C GLY A 35 1.99 7.53 3.18
N PHE A 36 1.28 6.75 2.37
CA PHE A 36 1.12 7.03 0.95
C PHE A 36 0.44 8.38 0.70
N PHE A 37 -0.71 8.63 1.32
CA PHE A 37 -1.42 9.91 1.14
C PHE A 37 -0.65 11.11 1.70
N GLU A 38 0.09 10.97 2.80
CA GLU A 38 0.99 12.01 3.31
C GLU A 38 2.04 12.43 2.26
N LYS A 39 2.48 11.50 1.40
CA LYS A 39 3.39 11.81 0.29
C LYS A 39 2.70 12.48 -0.88
N ILE A 40 1.47 12.07 -1.21
CA ILE A 40 0.65 12.74 -2.22
C ILE A 40 0.35 14.18 -1.81
N GLU A 41 -0.07 14.42 -0.57
CA GLU A 41 -0.32 15.76 -0.04
C GLU A 41 0.93 16.66 -0.08
N ALA A 42 2.12 16.07 0.08
CA ALA A 42 3.39 16.77 0.02
C ALA A 42 3.91 16.97 -1.42
N GLU A 43 3.17 16.55 -2.44
CA GLU A 43 3.58 16.50 -3.85
C GLU A 43 4.89 15.72 -4.09
N ASP A 44 5.23 14.82 -3.16
CA ASP A 44 6.44 13.98 -3.18
C ASP A 44 6.11 12.63 -3.84
N TYR A 45 5.73 12.69 -5.12
CA TYR A 45 5.25 11.53 -5.87
C TYR A 45 6.30 10.41 -6.00
N GLU A 46 7.59 10.77 -6.12
CA GLU A 46 8.69 9.80 -6.12
C GLU A 46 8.73 8.98 -4.82
N ALA A 47 8.55 9.64 -3.66
CA ALA A 47 8.43 8.92 -2.39
C ALA A 47 7.10 8.17 -2.24
N ALA A 48 6.01 8.67 -2.82
CA ALA A 48 4.73 7.97 -2.82
C ALA A 48 4.80 6.65 -3.62
N GLU A 49 5.57 6.62 -4.71
CA GLU A 49 5.79 5.43 -5.53
C GLU A 49 6.46 4.29 -4.74
N GLU A 50 7.24 4.58 -3.69
CA GLU A 50 7.82 3.56 -2.80
C GLU A 50 6.76 2.75 -2.04
N PHE A 51 5.53 3.27 -1.90
CA PHE A 51 4.41 2.56 -1.28
C PHE A 51 3.73 1.60 -2.25
N LEU A 52 3.97 1.72 -3.56
CA LEU A 52 3.40 0.84 -4.57
C LEU A 52 4.05 -0.54 -4.53
N HIS A 53 3.24 -1.55 -4.84
CA HIS A 53 3.75 -2.90 -4.95
C HIS A 53 4.72 -2.99 -6.14
N PRO A 54 5.89 -3.67 -6.04
CA PRO A 54 6.89 -3.72 -7.12
C PRO A 54 6.42 -4.29 -8.47
N LYS A 55 5.28 -4.98 -8.48
CA LYS A 55 4.63 -5.52 -9.69
C LYS A 55 3.61 -4.57 -10.33
N ARG A 56 3.35 -3.42 -9.71
CA ARG A 56 2.36 -2.42 -10.10
C ARG A 56 2.96 -1.00 -10.01
N PRO A 57 4.10 -0.74 -10.68
CA PRO A 57 4.57 0.64 -10.80
C PRO A 57 3.56 1.47 -11.59
N ALA A 58 3.43 2.74 -11.23
CA ALA A 58 2.59 3.72 -11.91
C ALA A 58 3.26 5.09 -11.78
N ASP A 59 3.04 5.96 -12.78
CA ASP A 59 3.40 7.38 -12.69
C ASP A 59 2.31 8.08 -11.86
N LEU A 60 2.59 8.30 -10.58
CA LEU A 60 1.60 8.86 -9.66
C LEU A 60 1.35 10.34 -9.91
N GLN A 61 2.36 11.07 -10.39
CA GLN A 61 2.20 12.47 -10.74
C GLN A 61 1.20 12.61 -11.90
N GLU A 62 1.41 11.87 -13.00
CA GLU A 62 0.49 11.90 -14.15
C GLU A 62 -0.93 11.48 -13.73
N PHE A 63 -1.05 10.46 -12.88
CA PHE A 63 -2.35 9.98 -12.41
C PHE A 63 -3.12 11.02 -11.58
N PHE A 64 -2.49 11.62 -10.57
CA PHE A 64 -3.17 12.59 -9.71
C PHE A 64 -3.41 13.91 -10.43
N GLU A 65 -2.47 14.41 -11.24
CA GLU A 65 -2.69 15.61 -12.06
C GLU A 65 -3.87 15.41 -13.03
N ALA A 66 -4.04 14.22 -13.61
CA ALA A 66 -5.20 13.93 -14.44
C ALA A 66 -6.51 13.99 -13.65
N LEU A 67 -6.56 13.38 -12.46
CA LEU A 67 -7.75 13.42 -11.60
C LEU A 67 -8.12 14.84 -11.18
N GLU A 68 -7.15 15.65 -10.80
CA GLU A 68 -7.32 17.06 -10.43
C GLU A 68 -7.91 17.86 -11.58
N ASN A 69 -7.33 17.72 -12.78
CA ASN A 69 -7.78 18.44 -13.97
C ASN A 69 -9.17 18.01 -14.45
N GLU A 70 -9.48 16.70 -14.42
CA GLU A 70 -10.76 16.18 -14.88
C GLU A 70 -11.92 16.50 -13.93
N ASN A 71 -11.63 16.53 -12.62
CA ASN A 71 -12.65 16.65 -11.58
C ASN A 71 -12.66 17.99 -10.87
N ASP A 72 -11.76 18.93 -11.21
CA ASP A 72 -11.63 20.24 -10.54
C ASP A 72 -11.49 20.05 -9.02
N VAL A 73 -10.42 19.34 -8.62
CA VAL A 73 -10.04 19.06 -7.23
C VAL A 73 -8.52 19.24 -7.06
N ASP A 74 -8.07 19.26 -5.81
CA ASP A 74 -6.67 19.42 -5.40
C ASP A 74 -6.35 18.44 -4.25
N PHE A 75 -5.44 17.50 -4.51
CA PHE A 75 -4.97 16.47 -3.58
C PHE A 75 -3.82 16.94 -2.67
N ALA A 76 -3.42 18.21 -2.68
CA ALA A 76 -2.50 18.79 -1.69
C ALA A 76 -3.11 18.86 -0.26
N SER A 77 -4.38 18.52 -0.10
CA SER A 77 -5.06 18.36 1.19
C SER A 77 -6.06 17.21 1.14
N ILE A 78 -5.73 16.09 1.77
CA ILE A 78 -6.50 14.85 1.80
C ILE A 78 -6.82 14.50 3.26
N ASN A 79 -8.12 14.45 3.60
CA ASN A 79 -8.54 13.96 4.90
C ASN A 79 -9.35 12.66 4.78
N ILE A 80 -8.91 11.59 5.42
CA ILE A 80 -9.70 10.36 5.51
C ILE A 80 -10.81 10.57 6.55
N GLU A 81 -12.01 10.90 6.08
CA GLU A 81 -13.19 11.15 6.92
C GLU A 81 -13.62 9.89 7.68
N LYS A 82 -13.68 8.75 6.97
CA LYS A 82 -14.02 7.46 7.57
C LYS A 82 -13.66 6.29 6.67
N TYR A 83 -13.36 5.16 7.32
CA TYR A 83 -13.33 3.85 6.67
C TYR A 83 -14.76 3.31 6.54
N THR A 84 -15.15 2.95 5.32
CA THR A 84 -16.51 2.46 4.99
C THR A 84 -16.57 0.94 4.83
N GLY A 85 -15.43 0.28 4.62
CA GLY A 85 -15.37 -1.17 4.51
C GLY A 85 -13.95 -1.70 4.47
N PHE A 86 -13.83 -3.00 4.65
CA PHE A 86 -12.57 -3.71 4.45
C PHE A 86 -12.82 -5.13 3.95
N LYS A 87 -11.83 -5.68 3.26
CA LYS A 87 -11.76 -7.08 2.84
C LYS A 87 -10.34 -7.57 3.06
N SER A 88 -10.17 -8.81 3.50
CA SER A 88 -8.83 -9.37 3.64
C SER A 88 -8.81 -10.84 3.25
N SER A 89 -7.65 -11.29 2.77
CA SER A 89 -7.35 -12.71 2.56
C SER A 89 -5.95 -13.01 3.07
N TRP A 90 -5.83 -14.09 3.84
CA TRP A 90 -4.51 -14.62 4.20
C TRP A 90 -3.78 -15.17 2.98
N TYR A 91 -4.52 -15.65 1.97
CA TYR A 91 -3.95 -16.11 0.72
C TYR A 91 -4.95 -15.96 -0.43
N ASP A 92 -4.54 -15.26 -1.47
CA ASP A 92 -5.23 -15.11 -2.74
C ASP A 92 -4.32 -15.64 -3.86
N SER A 93 -4.80 -16.66 -4.58
CA SER A 93 -4.00 -17.31 -5.63
C SER A 93 -3.79 -16.44 -6.87
N SER A 94 -4.57 -15.39 -7.07
CA SER A 94 -4.39 -14.46 -8.20
C SER A 94 -3.14 -13.58 -8.05
N VAL A 95 -2.74 -13.30 -6.81
CA VAL A 95 -1.53 -12.53 -6.49
C VAL A 95 -0.47 -13.37 -5.75
N GLY A 96 -0.77 -14.64 -5.46
CA GLY A 96 0.16 -15.56 -4.82
C GLY A 96 0.56 -15.15 -3.39
N GLY A 97 -0.33 -14.53 -2.63
CA GLY A 97 -0.02 -13.99 -1.31
C GLY A 97 -1.22 -13.40 -0.59
N SER A 98 -0.98 -12.64 0.46
CA SER A 98 -2.05 -12.02 1.26
C SER A 98 -2.54 -10.72 0.63
N THR A 99 -3.83 -10.42 0.83
CA THR A 99 -4.46 -9.18 0.36
C THR A 99 -5.21 -8.49 1.49
N TYR A 100 -5.24 -7.16 1.44
CA TYR A 100 -6.07 -6.34 2.31
C TYR A 100 -6.57 -5.12 1.54
N SER A 101 -7.89 -4.99 1.42
CA SER A 101 -8.55 -3.86 0.77
C SER A 101 -9.25 -3.01 1.82
N LEU A 102 -9.09 -1.69 1.71
CA LEU A 102 -9.77 -0.70 2.53
C LEU A 102 -10.59 0.22 1.63
N LYS A 103 -11.88 0.34 1.95
CA LYS A 103 -12.76 1.35 1.36
C LYS A 103 -12.90 2.51 2.33
N MET A 104 -12.86 3.72 1.82
CA MET A 104 -12.89 4.94 2.63
C MET A 104 -13.60 6.07 1.91
N LYS A 105 -14.11 7.03 2.67
CA LYS A 105 -14.46 8.35 2.17
C LYS A 105 -13.31 9.29 2.49
N ILE A 106 -12.82 9.99 1.48
CA ILE A 106 -11.78 11.02 1.63
C ILE A 106 -12.37 12.37 1.26
N ALA A 107 -12.04 13.39 2.04
CA ALA A 107 -12.29 14.77 1.71
C ALA A 107 -11.07 15.31 0.95
N VAL A 108 -11.32 15.84 -0.24
CA VAL A 108 -10.32 16.45 -1.13
C VAL A 108 -10.92 17.76 -1.61
N SER A 109 -10.22 18.87 -1.36
CA SER A 109 -10.79 20.22 -1.52
C SER A 109 -12.11 20.39 -0.75
N ASP A 110 -13.23 20.67 -1.44
CA ASP A 110 -14.58 20.79 -0.88
C ASP A 110 -15.48 19.58 -1.16
N LYS A 111 -14.92 18.50 -1.71
CA LYS A 111 -15.65 17.28 -2.10
C LYS A 111 -15.34 16.12 -1.17
N ILE A 112 -16.31 15.23 -1.02
CA ILE A 112 -16.13 13.94 -0.36
C ILE A 112 -16.28 12.87 -1.43
N ILE A 113 -15.21 12.11 -1.67
CA ILE A 113 -15.14 11.08 -2.70
C ILE A 113 -14.93 9.71 -2.06
N GLU A 114 -15.23 8.63 -2.79
CA GLU A 114 -14.94 7.28 -2.32
C GLU A 114 -13.61 6.80 -2.90
N ALA A 115 -12.82 6.11 -2.06
CA ALA A 115 -11.58 5.47 -2.49
C ALA A 115 -11.51 4.03 -1.99
N GLU A 116 -11.00 3.13 -2.80
CA GLU A 116 -10.63 1.78 -2.42
C GLU A 116 -9.15 1.52 -2.72
N ILE A 117 -8.40 1.12 -1.70
CA ILE A 117 -7.00 0.74 -1.85
C ILE A 117 -6.83 -0.72 -1.48
N GLU A 118 -6.22 -1.49 -2.36
CA GLU A 118 -5.80 -2.87 -2.10
C GLU A 118 -4.28 -2.93 -1.92
N ILE A 119 -3.86 -3.56 -0.83
CA ILE A 119 -2.47 -3.87 -0.52
C ILE A 119 -2.24 -5.37 -0.71
N VAL A 120 -1.13 -5.72 -1.35
CA VAL A 120 -0.69 -7.11 -1.56
C VAL A 120 0.63 -7.37 -0.84
N LYS A 121 0.78 -8.57 -0.29
CA LYS A 121 2.02 -9.10 0.28
C LYS A 121 2.30 -10.49 -0.25
N ASN A 122 3.35 -10.64 -1.04
CA ASN A 122 3.77 -11.92 -1.63
C ASN A 122 5.29 -11.99 -1.78
N ASP A 123 5.79 -13.04 -2.44
CA ASP A 123 7.22 -13.24 -2.67
C ASP A 123 7.89 -12.15 -3.53
N ASN A 124 7.10 -11.33 -4.24
CA ASN A 124 7.61 -10.21 -5.04
C ASN A 124 7.65 -8.89 -4.26
N GLY A 125 7.07 -8.83 -3.06
CA GLY A 125 7.10 -7.64 -2.22
C GLY A 125 5.81 -7.36 -1.47
N TYR A 126 5.71 -6.12 -1.01
CA TYR A 126 4.60 -5.57 -0.25
C TYR A 126 4.29 -4.17 -0.78
N GLY A 127 3.02 -3.82 -0.91
CA GLY A 127 2.63 -2.45 -1.27
C GLY A 127 1.22 -2.35 -1.86
N ILE A 128 0.84 -1.12 -2.21
CA ILE A 128 -0.41 -0.79 -2.87
C ILE A 128 -0.42 -1.42 -4.27
N TYR A 129 -1.40 -2.26 -4.52
CA TYR A 129 -1.52 -3.04 -5.75
C TYR A 129 -2.62 -2.49 -6.67
N ASN A 130 -3.68 -1.94 -6.08
CA ASN A 130 -4.74 -1.23 -6.79
C ASN A 130 -5.17 0.00 -5.96
N LEU A 131 -5.45 1.09 -6.67
CA LEU A 131 -6.07 2.31 -6.15
C LEU A 131 -7.24 2.63 -7.08
N ASP A 132 -8.43 2.71 -6.50
CA ASP A 132 -9.66 3.10 -7.19
C ASP A 132 -10.23 4.32 -6.48
N ILE A 133 -10.59 5.35 -7.25
CA ILE A 133 -11.11 6.63 -6.76
C ILE A 133 -12.36 6.94 -7.57
N ASP A 134 -13.49 7.11 -6.88
CA ASP A 134 -14.79 7.37 -7.47
C ASP A 134 -15.33 8.74 -7.04
N PHE A 135 -15.60 9.57 -8.05
CA PHE A 135 -16.22 10.87 -7.93
C PHE A 135 -17.70 10.71 -8.29
N ASP A 136 -18.52 10.38 -7.27
CA ASP A 136 -19.99 10.24 -7.39
C ASP A 136 -20.67 11.37 -8.19
#